data_AF-A0A8T4U5H4-F1
#
_entry.id   AF-A0A8T4U5H4-F1
#
_cell.length_a   1.000
_cell.length_b   1.000
_cell.length_c   1.000
_cell.angle_alpha   90.00
_cell.angle_beta   90.00
_cell.angle_gamma   90.00
#
_symmetry.space_group_name_H-M   'P 1'
#
loop_
_entity.id
_entity.type
_entity.pdbx_description
1 polymer ?
#
loop_
_entity_poly.entity_id
_entity_poly.type
_entity_poly.pdbx_seq_one_letter_code
_entity_poly.pdbx_strand_id
1 'polypeptide(L)'
;IEFLEKNVQILLNEMNIKLERNSYLKLMYYIYRDFIGLNRIEPLMNDGYIEDIECNGKSSSLYIVHRRYGNIKTNIIFDDFDELSDFVEKLAQRWF
;
A
#
# COMPACT_ATOMS: atom_id res chain seq x y z
N ILE A 1 6.45 6.67 -13.23
CA ILE A 1 5.01 7.02 -13.27
C ILE A 1 4.51 6.92 -14.70
N GLU A 2 4.93 7.79 -15.61
CA GLU A 2 4.52 7.75 -17.04
C GLU A 2 4.64 6.37 -17.72
N PHE A 3 5.72 5.62 -17.45
CA PHE A 3 5.89 4.27 -17.98
C PHE A 3 4.75 3.31 -17.55
N LEU A 4 4.36 3.33 -16.28
CA LEU A 4 3.27 2.48 -15.75
C LEU A 4 1.93 2.88 -16.35
N GLU A 5 1.62 4.18 -16.37
CA GLU A 5 0.39 4.70 -17.00
C GLU A 5 0.26 4.28 -18.46
N LYS A 6 1.34 4.41 -19.22
CA LYS A 6 1.36 4.00 -20.63
C LYS A 6 1.06 2.51 -20.79
N ASN A 7 1.72 1.66 -20.00
CA ASN A 7 1.52 0.21 -20.09
C ASN A 7 0.12 -0.21 -19.65
N VAL A 8 -0.42 0.39 -18.58
CA VAL A 8 -1.80 0.13 -18.14
C VAL A 8 -2.79 0.53 -19.22
N GLN A 9 -2.59 1.68 -19.87
CA GLN A 9 -3.48 2.11 -20.96
C GLN A 9 -3.43 1.17 -22.18
N ILE A 10 -2.26 0.64 -22.52
CA ILE A 10 -2.10 -0.38 -23.56
C ILE A 10 -2.90 -1.63 -23.21
N LEU A 11 -2.73 -2.16 -22.00
CA LEU A 11 -3.44 -3.37 -21.54
C LEU A 11 -4.96 -3.17 -21.50
N LEU A 12 -5.44 -2.03 -21.01
CA LEU A 12 -6.88 -1.73 -21.00
C LEU A 12 -7.47 -1.72 -22.41
N ASN A 13 -6.73 -1.18 -23.39
CA ASN A 13 -7.15 -1.17 -24.79
C ASN A 13 -7.15 -2.58 -25.40
N GLU A 14 -6.10 -3.38 -25.16
CA GLU A 14 -5.98 -4.76 -25.64
C GLU A 14 -7.09 -5.66 -25.07
N MET A 15 -7.44 -5.46 -23.81
CA MET A 15 -8.53 -6.19 -23.14
C MET A 15 -9.92 -5.62 -23.45
N ASN A 16 -10.01 -4.56 -24.25
CA ASN A 16 -11.25 -3.83 -24.56
C ASN A 16 -12.05 -3.39 -23.31
N ILE A 17 -11.33 -3.01 -22.25
CA ILE A 17 -11.91 -2.52 -21.00
C ILE A 17 -12.01 -1.01 -21.06
N LYS A 18 -13.23 -0.49 -20.92
CA LYS A 18 -13.48 0.96 -20.78
C LYS A 18 -13.79 1.27 -19.32
N LEU A 19 -12.99 2.16 -18.74
CA LEU A 19 -13.17 2.61 -17.36
C LEU A 19 -13.66 4.06 -17.34
N GLU A 20 -14.58 4.36 -16.43
CA GLU A 20 -14.86 5.73 -16.06
C GLU A 20 -13.64 6.36 -15.38
N ARG A 21 -13.52 7.70 -15.46
CA ARG A 21 -12.39 8.45 -14.90
C ARG A 21 -12.12 8.10 -13.43
N ASN A 22 -13.16 7.99 -12.61
CA ASN A 22 -13.01 7.66 -11.19
C ASN A 22 -12.46 6.25 -10.97
N SER A 23 -12.91 5.28 -11.75
CA SER A 23 -12.41 3.90 -11.69
C SER A 23 -10.97 3.80 -12.15
N TYR A 24 -10.60 4.53 -13.21
CA TYR A 24 -9.23 4.62 -13.68
C TYR A 24 -8.30 5.20 -12.61
N LEU A 25 -8.68 6.31 -11.98
CA LEU A 25 -7.86 6.93 -10.92
C LEU A 25 -7.68 6.00 -9.72
N LYS A 26 -8.73 5.28 -9.32
CA LYS A 26 -8.64 4.26 -8.25
C LYS A 26 -7.70 3.12 -8.64
N LEU A 27 -7.83 2.59 -9.86
CA LEU A 27 -6.95 1.54 -10.37
C LEU A 27 -5.49 2.00 -10.35
N MET A 28 -5.22 3.18 -10.90
CA MET A 28 -3.87 3.74 -10.93
C MET A 28 -3.31 3.96 -9.53
N TYR A 29 -4.12 4.42 -8.57
CA TYR A 29 -3.72 4.51 -7.17
C TYR A 29 -3.22 3.16 -6.62
N TYR A 30 -3.98 2.07 -6.81
CA TYR A 30 -3.57 0.75 -6.33
C TYR A 30 -2.32 0.23 -7.04
N ILE A 31 -2.21 0.43 -8.36
CA ILE A 31 -1.02 0.04 -9.13
C ILE A 31 0.21 0.77 -8.62
N TYR A 32 0.13 2.09 -8.41
CA TYR A 32 1.26 2.85 -7.89
C TYR A 32 1.61 2.44 -6.46
N ARG A 33 0.60 2.30 -5.60
CA ARG A 33 0.77 1.91 -4.21
C ARG A 33 1.46 0.55 -4.07
N ASP A 34 1.13 -0.41 -4.93
CA ASP A 34 1.61 -1.79 -4.78
C ASP A 34 2.95 -2.02 -5.51
N PHE A 35 3.19 -1.37 -6.65
CA PHE A 35 4.43 -1.53 -7.41
C PHE A 35 5.56 -0.60 -6.94
N ILE A 36 5.24 0.64 -6.57
CA ILE A 36 6.24 1.65 -6.18
C ILE A 36 6.20 1.91 -4.66
N GLY A 37 5.00 1.92 -4.09
CA GLY A 37 4.79 2.17 -2.68
C GLY A 37 5.03 0.96 -1.79
N LEU A 38 4.69 1.12 -0.51
CA LEU A 38 4.78 0.10 0.54
C LEU A 38 3.45 -0.67 0.70
N ASN A 39 2.80 -1.00 -0.43
CA ASN A 39 1.55 -1.75 -0.46
C ASN A 39 0.49 -1.14 0.49
N ARG A 40 -0.17 -1.97 1.30
CA ARG A 40 -1.25 -1.60 2.23
C ARG A 40 -0.84 -0.60 3.31
N ILE A 41 0.46 -0.45 3.58
CA ILE A 41 1.00 0.42 4.63
C ILE A 41 1.38 1.80 4.11
N GLU A 42 1.48 1.98 2.79
CA GLU A 42 1.74 3.28 2.16
C GLU A 42 0.85 4.42 2.70
N PRO A 43 -0.46 4.25 2.98
CA PRO A 43 -1.26 5.33 3.58
C PRO A 43 -0.80 5.71 4.99
N LEU A 44 -0.38 4.74 5.81
CA LEU A 44 0.11 4.99 7.17
C LEU A 44 1.44 5.74 7.12
N MET A 45 2.32 5.36 6.18
CA MET A 45 3.63 6.00 6.00
C MET A 45 3.54 7.44 5.52
N ASN A 46 2.45 7.80 4.84
CA ASN A 46 2.21 9.17 4.36
C ASN A 46 1.39 10.01 5.36
N ASP A 47 0.96 9.45 6.49
CA ASP A 47 0.24 10.18 7.54
C ASP A 47 1.23 10.79 8.55
N GLY A 48 1.38 12.12 8.48
CA GLY A 48 2.30 12.87 9.36
C GLY A 48 1.90 12.91 10.85
N TYR A 49 0.73 12.39 11.21
CA TYR A 49 0.32 12.25 12.61
C TYR A 49 0.65 10.89 13.22
N ILE A 50 1.12 9.93 12.42
CA ILE A 50 1.58 8.64 12.91
C ILE A 50 3.04 8.81 13.37
N GLU A 51 3.32 8.35 14.59
CA GLU A 51 4.65 8.36 15.19
C GLU A 51 5.34 7.01 14.96
N ASP A 52 4.67 5.93 15.37
CA ASP A 52 5.18 4.57 15.24
C ASP A 52 4.15 3.64 14.60
N ILE A 53 4.64 2.60 13.92
CA ILE A 53 3.86 1.49 13.38
C ILE A 53 4.42 0.19 13.95
N GLU A 54 3.57 -0.57 14.63
CA GLU A 54 3.93 -1.83 15.27
C GLU A 54 3.29 -3.02 14.55
N CYS A 55 4.12 -4.02 14.24
CA CYS A 55 3.68 -5.29 13.67
C CYS A 55 4.07 -6.46 14.58
N ASN A 56 3.08 -7.13 15.16
CA ASN A 56 3.27 -8.24 16.10
C ASN A 56 3.31 -9.62 15.43
N GLY A 57 3.43 -9.68 14.10
CA GLY A 57 3.51 -10.92 13.32
C GLY A 57 2.18 -11.33 12.66
N LYS A 58 2.15 -12.57 12.15
CA LYS A 58 1.05 -13.13 11.35
C LYS A 58 -0.29 -13.11 12.10
N SER A 59 -1.36 -12.85 11.34
CA SER A 59 -2.76 -12.78 11.79
C SER A 59 -3.01 -11.75 12.90
N SER A 60 -2.05 -10.88 13.17
CA SER A 60 -2.20 -9.76 14.08
C SER A 60 -2.44 -8.49 13.28
N SER A 61 -3.34 -7.65 13.77
CA SER A 61 -3.52 -6.32 13.19
C SER A 61 -2.28 -5.48 13.44
N LEU A 62 -1.95 -4.60 12.49
CA LEU A 62 -0.99 -3.53 12.75
C LEU A 62 -1.56 -2.56 13.77
N TYR A 63 -0.69 -2.12 14.68
CA TYR A 63 -0.97 -1.05 15.61
C TYR A 63 -0.20 0.19 15.20
N ILE A 64 -0.76 1.36 15.49
CA ILE A 64 -0.10 2.64 15.25
C ILE A 64 -0.14 3.47 16.54
N VAL A 65 0.89 4.29 16.72
CA VAL A 65 0.90 5.36 17.73
C VAL A 65 0.56 6.65 17.00
N HIS A 66 -0.66 7.15 17.18
CA HIS A 66 -1.09 8.42 16.58
C HIS A 66 -0.87 9.57 17.57
N ARG A 67 -0.16 10.62 17.18
CA ARG A 67 0.24 11.75 18.06
C ARG A 67 -0.91 12.39 18.84
N ARG A 68 -2.13 12.35 18.30
CA ARG A 68 -3.33 12.89 18.96
C ARG A 68 -4.18 11.87 19.71
N TYR A 69 -4.09 10.59 19.36
CA TYR A 69 -5.06 9.57 19.79
C TYR A 69 -4.39 8.39 20.52
N GLY A 70 -3.06 8.36 20.58
CA GLY A 70 -2.30 7.26 21.17
C GLY A 70 -2.40 5.99 20.34
N ASN A 71 -2.42 4.84 21.03
CA ASN A 71 -2.41 3.52 20.41
C ASN A 71 -3.75 3.21 19.73
N ILE A 72 -3.73 3.01 18.41
CA ILE A 72 -4.89 2.63 17.61
C ILE A 72 -4.62 1.30 16.90
N LYS A 73 -5.59 0.39 16.99
CA LYS A 73 -5.63 -0.82 16.17
C LYS A 73 -6.12 -0.50 14.76
N THR A 74 -5.34 -0.86 13.74
CA THR A 74 -5.73 -0.64 12.34
C THR A 74 -6.57 -1.80 11.79
N ASN A 75 -7.12 -1.61 10.59
CA ASN A 75 -7.80 -2.65 9.81
C ASN A 75 -6.85 -3.48 8.92
N ILE A 76 -5.53 -3.27 9.02
CA ILE A 76 -4.55 -3.98 8.21
C ILE A 76 -4.07 -5.19 9.01
N ILE A 77 -4.23 -6.37 8.40
CA ILE A 77 -3.84 -7.67 8.95
C ILE A 77 -3.07 -8.41 7.87
N PHE A 78 -1.92 -8.96 8.23
CA PHE A 78 -1.15 -9.87 7.39
C PHE A 78 -1.55 -11.30 7.73
N ASP A 79 -2.39 -11.89 6.90
CA ASP A 79 -2.86 -13.26 7.10
C ASP A 79 -1.88 -14.31 6.61
N ASP A 80 -0.82 -13.89 5.92
CA ASP A 80 0.21 -14.73 5.36
C ASP A 80 1.62 -14.26 5.76
N PHE A 81 2.53 -15.23 5.93
CA PHE A 81 3.92 -14.92 6.32
C PHE A 81 4.72 -14.35 5.14
N ASP A 82 4.42 -14.75 3.91
CA ASP A 82 5.14 -14.25 2.74
C ASP A 82 4.74 -12.78 2.49
N GLU A 83 3.46 -12.43 2.62
CA GLU A 83 3.02 -11.01 2.53
C GLU A 83 3.69 -10.13 3.59
N LEU A 84 3.85 -10.65 4.81
CA LEU A 84 4.56 -9.95 5.87
C LEU A 84 6.07 -9.81 5.57
N SER A 85 6.70 -10.87 5.07
CA SER A 85 8.12 -10.88 4.71
C SER A 85 8.39 -9.89 3.57
N ASP A 86 7.60 -9.93 2.51
CA ASP A 86 7.68 -9.00 1.37
C ASP A 86 7.55 -7.53 1.83
N PHE A 87 6.67 -7.27 2.79
CA PHE A 87 6.54 -5.94 3.38
C PHE A 87 7.80 -5.51 4.13
N VAL A 88 8.34 -6.37 4.99
CA VAL A 88 9.57 -6.08 5.76
C VAL A 88 10.75 -5.87 4.81
N GLU A 89 10.87 -6.69 3.77
CA GLU A 89 11.91 -6.56 2.74
C GLU A 89 11.79 -5.23 1.98
N LYS A 90 10.59 -4.86 1.52
CA LYS A 90 10.34 -3.59 0.84
C LYS A 90 10.68 -2.39 1.72
N LEU A 91 10.35 -2.45 3.01
CA LEU A 91 10.72 -1.42 3.97
C LEU A 91 12.23 -1.32 4.11
N ALA A 92 12.91 -2.44 4.34
CA ALA A 92 14.36 -2.47 4.51
C ALA A 92 15.08 -1.91 3.28
N GLN A 93 14.67 -2.29 2.07
CA GLN A 93 15.25 -1.80 0.81
C GLN A 93 15.06 -0.29 0.59
N ARG A 94 13.99 0.31 1.13
CA ARG A 94 13.69 1.74 0.93
C ARG A 94 14.39 2.67 1.92
N TRP A 95 14.91 2.12 3.02
CA TRP A 95 15.54 2.87 4.11
C TRP A 95 17.06 2.65 4.19
N PHE A 96 17.60 1.81 3.30
CA PHE A 96 19.03 1.74 2.93
C PHE A 96 19.28 2.50 1.62
#